data_AF-A0A2U2DT44-F1
#
_entry.id   AF-A0A2U2DT44-F1
#
_cell.length_a   1.000
_cell.length_b   1.000
_cell.length_c   1.000
_cell.angle_alpha   90.00
_cell.angle_beta   90.00
_cell.angle_gamma   90.00
#
_symmetry.space_group_name_H-M   'P 1'
#
loop_
_entity.id
_entity.type
_entity.pdbx_description
1 polymer ?
#
loop_
_entity_poly.entity_id
_entity_poly.type
_entity_poly.pdbx_seq_one_letter_code
_entity_poly.pdbx_strand_id
1 'polypeptide(L)'
;MAAVPEAPSASPRRSRIGFLDTARGIALVAMATYHLGWDLEFFGYLDPGTTGHGLWKIYARGIAGSFLFLAGMSLVLGHTPAVRWQPFWRRFLMIAAAAGLITAATAYAMPQGMIFFGILHGIAAASLVGLAFLHLPAAVSIIVALAALAAPWYLRSPVFDTPWLWWVGLSETLPRSNDYVPLLPWLGPFLLGMATMRLAIGQKWMERLATGPSSNLLARAGRHSLAVYLIHQPVLIAVVYCLSLVLPPPPPDPVADYRRSCNQACVQNQDAAMCTRFCDCTLDKLMEQELFTPLQSGAIRADQDGRIQAIAQQCTVAAQ
;
A
#
# COMPACT_ATOMS: atom_id res chain seq x y z
N MET A 1 -35.19 -25.07 56.43
CA MET A 1 -34.48 -25.29 55.15
C MET A 1 -34.92 -24.20 54.19
N ALA A 2 -34.15 -23.12 54.08
CA ALA A 2 -34.41 -22.04 53.13
C ALA A 2 -33.63 -22.34 51.84
N ALA A 3 -34.33 -22.35 50.70
CA ALA A 3 -33.75 -22.57 49.39
C ALA A 3 -32.82 -21.41 49.02
N VAL A 4 -31.58 -21.74 48.65
CA VAL A 4 -30.61 -20.80 48.09
C VAL A 4 -31.01 -20.51 46.64
N PRO A 5 -31.20 -19.25 46.22
CA PRO A 5 -31.46 -18.92 44.83
C PRO A 5 -30.20 -19.17 43.98
N GLU A 6 -30.34 -19.99 42.96
CA GLU A 6 -29.31 -20.31 41.99
C GLU A 6 -29.00 -19.06 41.14
N ALA A 7 -27.74 -18.63 41.14
CA ALA A 7 -27.30 -17.46 40.39
C ALA A 7 -27.47 -17.69 38.87
N PRO A 8 -27.88 -16.67 38.09
CA PRO A 8 -28.06 -16.82 36.65
C PRO A 8 -26.74 -17.19 35.98
N SER A 9 -26.76 -18.30 35.25
CA SER A 9 -25.63 -18.81 34.47
C SER A 9 -25.16 -17.75 33.47
N ALA A 10 -23.88 -17.40 33.57
CA ALA A 10 -23.23 -16.49 32.63
C ALA A 10 -23.36 -17.05 31.21
N SER A 11 -23.95 -16.24 30.32
CA SER A 11 -24.12 -16.58 28.91
C SER A 11 -22.76 -16.96 28.28
N PRO A 12 -22.68 -18.06 27.50
CA PRO A 12 -21.42 -18.52 26.94
C PRO A 12 -20.89 -17.45 25.99
N ARG A 13 -19.74 -16.86 26.33
CA ARG A 13 -19.02 -15.95 25.43
C ARG A 13 -18.71 -16.74 24.16
N ARG A 14 -19.35 -16.37 23.04
CA ARG A 14 -19.09 -16.95 21.71
C ARG A 14 -17.59 -17.13 21.53
N SER A 15 -17.15 -18.39 21.38
CA SER A 15 -15.75 -18.74 21.11
C SER A 15 -15.24 -17.89 19.93
N ARG A 16 -14.21 -17.09 20.17
CA ARG A 16 -13.61 -16.23 19.15
C ARG A 16 -12.80 -17.11 18.19
N ILE A 17 -12.98 -16.91 16.89
CA ILE A 17 -12.24 -17.65 15.86
C ILE A 17 -10.77 -17.21 15.86
N GLY A 18 -9.89 -17.97 16.51
CA GLY A 18 -8.46 -17.66 16.60
C GLY A 18 -7.74 -17.61 15.23
N PHE A 19 -8.28 -18.31 14.23
CA PHE A 19 -7.73 -18.33 12.87
C PHE A 19 -7.74 -16.94 12.21
N LEU A 20 -8.85 -16.20 12.28
CA LEU A 20 -8.95 -14.86 11.68
C LEU A 20 -7.99 -13.87 12.35
N ASP A 21 -7.86 -13.96 13.67
CA ASP A 21 -6.93 -13.11 14.40
C ASP A 21 -5.47 -13.45 14.01
N THR A 22 -5.14 -14.73 13.82
CA THR A 22 -3.80 -15.15 13.34
C THR A 22 -3.55 -14.66 11.91
N ALA A 23 -4.52 -14.80 11.00
CA ALA A 23 -4.40 -14.33 9.61
C ALA A 23 -4.20 -12.81 9.53
N ARG A 24 -4.90 -12.03 10.37
CA ARG A 24 -4.64 -10.59 10.51
C ARG A 24 -3.24 -10.32 11.04
N GLY A 25 -2.77 -11.08 12.02
CA GLY A 25 -1.40 -10.99 12.52
C GLY A 25 -0.36 -11.18 11.42
N ILE A 26 -0.55 -12.20 10.56
CA ILE A 26 0.33 -12.46 9.41
C ILE A 26 0.30 -11.28 8.43
N ALA A 27 -0.90 -10.76 8.10
CA ALA A 27 -1.04 -9.60 7.22
C ALA A 27 -0.33 -8.34 7.77
N LEU A 28 -0.37 -8.13 9.09
CA LEU A 28 0.33 -7.03 9.76
C LEU A 28 1.86 -7.18 9.69
N VAL A 29 2.38 -8.40 9.87
CA VAL A 29 3.81 -8.66 9.73
C VAL A 29 4.24 -8.42 8.28
N ALA A 30 3.49 -8.92 7.31
CA ALA A 30 3.79 -8.72 5.89
C ALA A 30 3.80 -7.23 5.50
N MET A 31 2.83 -6.46 6.01
CA MET A 31 2.81 -5.00 5.86
C MET A 31 4.05 -4.34 6.47
N ALA A 32 4.41 -4.70 7.70
CA ALA A 32 5.57 -4.14 8.37
C ALA A 32 6.89 -4.45 7.61
N THR A 33 7.04 -5.64 7.04
CA THR A 33 8.22 -5.97 6.24
C THR A 33 8.25 -5.23 4.91
N TYR A 34 7.09 -4.98 4.28
CA TYR A 34 7.03 -4.13 3.10
C TYR A 34 7.43 -2.69 3.41
N HIS A 35 6.87 -2.10 4.47
CA HIS A 35 7.20 -0.73 4.87
C HIS A 35 8.62 -0.58 5.38
N LEU A 36 9.21 -1.60 6.01
CA LEU A 36 10.64 -1.57 6.33
C LEU A 36 11.48 -1.45 5.05
N GLY A 37 11.12 -2.17 3.98
CA GLY A 37 11.75 -1.99 2.67
C GLY A 37 11.58 -0.57 2.13
N TRP A 38 10.38 0.01 2.27
CA TRP A 38 10.11 1.39 1.84
C TRP A 38 10.91 2.41 2.67
N ASP A 39 11.04 2.21 3.98
CA ASP A 39 11.84 3.06 4.86
C ASP A 39 13.32 2.97 4.49
N LEU A 40 13.84 1.77 4.22
CA LEU A 40 15.22 1.61 3.77
C LEU A 40 15.46 2.34 2.44
N GLU A 41 14.51 2.31 1.51
CA GLU A 41 14.55 3.12 0.29
C GLU A 41 14.50 4.63 0.59
N PHE A 42 13.57 5.07 1.46
CA PHE A 42 13.42 6.47 1.84
C PHE A 42 14.68 7.05 2.51
N PHE A 43 15.38 6.24 3.29
CA PHE A 43 16.64 6.59 3.95
C PHE A 43 17.88 6.37 3.06
N GLY A 44 17.72 5.92 1.81
CA GLY A 44 18.83 5.78 0.85
C GLY A 44 19.67 4.51 0.99
N TYR A 45 19.19 3.50 1.72
CA TYR A 45 19.83 2.17 1.76
C TYR A 45 19.44 1.28 0.58
N LEU A 46 18.35 1.61 -0.12
CA LEU A 46 17.92 0.95 -1.36
C LEU A 46 17.79 1.98 -2.46
N ASP A 47 17.94 1.54 -3.72
CA ASP A 47 17.80 2.40 -4.88
C ASP A 47 16.40 3.02 -4.97
N PRO A 48 16.28 4.31 -5.33
CA PRO A 48 14.99 4.96 -5.52
C PRO A 48 14.10 4.19 -6.52
N GLY A 49 12.87 3.93 -6.11
CA GLY A 49 11.88 3.18 -6.88
C GLY A 49 11.86 1.68 -6.59
N THR A 50 12.80 1.12 -5.81
CA THR A 50 12.91 -0.33 -5.52
C THR A 50 11.58 -0.96 -5.12
N THR A 51 10.89 -0.36 -4.15
CA THR A 51 9.63 -0.90 -3.63
C THR A 51 8.43 -0.67 -4.56
N GLY A 52 8.56 0.23 -5.54
CA GLY A 52 7.48 0.63 -6.45
C GLY A 52 7.25 -0.30 -7.65
N HIS A 53 8.12 -1.29 -7.90
CA HIS A 53 8.06 -2.13 -9.10
C HIS A 53 8.26 -3.63 -8.83
N GLY A 54 8.14 -4.45 -9.88
CA GLY A 54 8.41 -5.89 -9.84
C GLY A 54 7.64 -6.64 -8.75
N LEU A 55 8.35 -7.52 -8.03
CA LEU A 55 7.78 -8.35 -6.96
C LEU A 55 7.33 -7.53 -5.76
N TRP A 56 8.00 -6.41 -5.44
CA TRP A 56 7.61 -5.53 -4.33
C TRP A 56 6.21 -4.93 -4.54
N LYS A 57 5.92 -4.50 -5.77
CA LYS A 57 4.58 -4.00 -6.14
C LYS A 57 3.50 -5.07 -6.01
N ILE A 58 3.79 -6.31 -6.42
CA ILE A 58 2.86 -7.44 -6.28
C ILE A 58 2.66 -7.77 -4.80
N TYR A 59 3.72 -7.74 -4.01
CA TYR A 59 3.68 -7.97 -2.58
C TYR A 59 2.81 -6.94 -1.86
N ALA A 60 2.99 -5.64 -2.13
CA ALA A 60 2.15 -4.57 -1.62
C ALA A 60 0.67 -4.80 -1.96
N ARG A 61 0.37 -5.18 -3.21
CA ARG A 61 -1.00 -5.47 -3.66
C ARG A 61 -1.60 -6.68 -2.94
N GLY A 62 -0.81 -7.73 -2.73
CA GLY A 62 -1.22 -8.91 -1.95
C GLY A 62 -1.55 -8.56 -0.50
N ILE A 63 -0.72 -7.72 0.13
CA ILE A 63 -0.95 -7.21 1.49
C ILE A 63 -2.27 -6.43 1.56
N ALA A 64 -2.45 -5.42 0.70
CA ALA A 64 -3.68 -4.62 0.64
C ALA A 64 -4.93 -5.49 0.40
N GLY A 65 -4.84 -6.41 -0.57
CA GLY A 65 -5.90 -7.37 -0.86
C GLY A 65 -6.26 -8.25 0.34
N SER A 66 -5.25 -8.71 1.10
CA SER A 66 -5.47 -9.51 2.31
C SER A 66 -6.19 -8.73 3.41
N PHE A 67 -5.84 -7.45 3.64
CA PHE A 67 -6.52 -6.62 4.63
C PHE A 67 -8.00 -6.41 4.29
N LEU A 68 -8.30 -6.11 3.02
CA LEU A 68 -9.67 -5.91 2.55
C LEU A 68 -10.47 -7.21 2.60
N PHE A 69 -9.89 -8.31 2.15
CA PHE A 69 -10.52 -9.63 2.21
C PHE A 69 -10.86 -10.02 3.66
N LEU A 70 -9.89 -9.91 4.58
CA LEU A 70 -10.11 -10.19 6.00
C LEU A 70 -11.13 -9.23 6.61
N ALA A 71 -11.15 -7.95 6.22
CA ALA A 71 -12.14 -6.99 6.67
C ALA A 71 -13.56 -7.38 6.20
N GLY A 72 -13.72 -7.85 4.97
CA GLY A 72 -14.98 -8.36 4.43
C GLY A 72 -15.48 -9.59 5.19
N MET A 73 -14.61 -10.57 5.45
CA MET A 73 -14.96 -11.73 6.30
C MET A 73 -15.44 -11.29 7.69
N SER A 74 -14.73 -10.32 8.27
CA SER A 74 -15.02 -9.79 9.60
C SER A 74 -16.38 -9.07 9.67
N LEU A 75 -16.78 -8.40 8.58
CA LEU A 75 -18.07 -7.74 8.50
C LEU A 75 -19.21 -8.77 8.55
N VAL A 76 -19.14 -9.83 7.73
CA VAL A 76 -20.15 -10.90 7.74
C VAL A 76 -20.23 -11.55 9.12
N LEU A 77 -19.09 -12.00 9.67
CA LEU A 77 -19.06 -12.65 10.98
C LEU A 77 -19.58 -11.74 12.11
N GLY A 78 -19.31 -10.44 12.02
CA GLY A 78 -19.72 -9.44 13.00
C GLY A 78 -21.19 -9.05 12.93
N HIS A 79 -21.89 -9.31 11.83
CA HIS A 79 -23.24 -8.80 11.59
C HIS A 79 -24.23 -9.87 11.09
N THR A 80 -23.89 -11.15 11.21
CA THR A 80 -24.80 -12.29 10.99
C THR A 80 -25.27 -12.87 12.34
N PRO A 81 -26.59 -13.14 12.54
CA PRO A 81 -27.67 -13.08 11.54
C PRO A 81 -28.29 -11.69 11.33
N ALA A 82 -28.02 -10.71 12.19
CA ALA A 82 -28.60 -9.38 12.10
C ALA A 82 -27.55 -8.27 12.27
N VAL A 83 -27.79 -7.13 11.62
CA VAL A 83 -26.89 -5.98 11.65
C VAL A 83 -26.86 -5.36 13.05
N ARG A 84 -25.72 -5.53 13.73
CA ARG A 84 -25.43 -4.84 14.99
C ARG A 84 -24.95 -3.40 14.75
N TRP A 85 -25.88 -2.44 14.69
CA TRP A 85 -25.60 -1.05 14.32
C TRP A 85 -24.60 -0.34 15.24
N GLN A 86 -24.72 -0.48 16.57
CA GLN A 86 -23.81 0.19 17.50
C GLN A 86 -22.35 -0.31 17.34
N PRO A 87 -22.05 -1.62 17.33
CA PRO A 87 -20.70 -2.11 17.00
C PRO A 87 -20.20 -1.70 15.62
N PHE A 88 -21.09 -1.66 14.61
CA PHE A 88 -20.74 -1.21 13.26
C PHE A 88 -20.22 0.22 13.27
N TRP A 89 -21.02 1.17 13.77
CA TRP A 89 -20.67 2.58 13.77
C TRP A 89 -19.46 2.88 14.65
N ARG A 90 -19.33 2.20 15.80
CA ARG A 90 -18.14 2.33 16.65
C ARG A 90 -16.87 1.94 15.88
N ARG A 91 -16.88 0.81 15.17
CA ARG A 91 -15.74 0.36 14.37
C ARG A 91 -15.49 1.28 13.18
N PHE A 92 -16.56 1.66 12.46
CA PHE A 92 -16.48 2.53 11.29
C PHE A 92 -15.85 3.88 11.66
N LEU A 93 -16.37 4.56 12.68
CA LEU A 93 -15.86 5.86 13.12
C LEU A 93 -14.41 5.77 13.60
N MET A 94 -14.03 4.69 14.27
CA MET A 94 -12.64 4.47 14.69
C MET A 94 -11.69 4.34 13.50
N ILE A 95 -12.08 3.58 12.47
CA ILE A 95 -11.27 3.41 11.25
C ILE A 95 -11.23 4.71 10.45
N ALA A 96 -12.37 5.40 10.29
CA ALA A 96 -12.45 6.66 9.58
C ALA A 96 -11.63 7.78 10.27
N ALA A 97 -11.68 7.86 11.60
CA ALA A 97 -10.86 8.79 12.37
C ALA A 97 -9.36 8.47 12.24
N ALA A 98 -8.98 7.19 12.30
CA ALA A 98 -7.61 6.76 12.07
C ALA A 98 -7.12 7.09 10.65
N ALA A 99 -7.98 6.92 9.64
CA ALA A 99 -7.70 7.29 8.26
C ALA A 99 -7.45 8.80 8.13
N GLY A 100 -8.35 9.63 8.68
CA GLY A 100 -8.20 11.08 8.69
C GLY A 100 -6.95 11.57 9.44
N LEU A 101 -6.58 10.90 10.54
CA LEU A 101 -5.35 11.20 11.27
C LEU A 101 -4.11 10.94 10.39
N ILE A 102 -4.06 9.82 9.66
CA ILE A 102 -2.96 9.51 8.74
C ILE A 102 -2.91 10.55 7.62
N THR A 103 -4.06 10.92 7.05
CA THR A 103 -4.15 11.97 6.03
C THR A 103 -3.55 13.28 6.54
N ALA A 104 -3.93 13.72 7.75
CA ALA A 104 -3.41 14.96 8.35
C ALA A 104 -1.91 14.87 8.64
N ALA A 105 -1.45 13.76 9.23
CA ALA A 105 -0.04 13.55 9.55
C ALA A 105 0.84 13.55 8.29
N THR A 106 0.40 12.86 7.23
CA THR A 106 1.14 12.79 5.97
C THR A 106 1.04 14.07 5.15
N ALA A 107 -0.07 14.81 5.21
CA ALA A 107 -0.16 16.13 4.60
C ALA A 107 0.86 17.11 5.20
N TYR A 108 1.11 17.02 6.51
CA TYR A 108 2.10 17.86 7.20
C TYR A 108 3.54 17.38 6.98
N ALA A 109 3.82 16.09 7.17
CA ALA A 109 5.18 15.56 7.14
C ALA A 109 5.70 15.26 5.72
N MET A 110 4.81 14.92 4.78
CA MET A 110 5.15 14.44 3.43
C MET A 110 4.12 14.94 2.39
N PRO A 111 4.01 16.26 2.14
CA PRO A 111 2.94 16.82 1.32
C PRO A 111 2.90 16.27 -0.11
N GLN A 112 4.05 15.94 -0.71
CA GLN A 112 4.15 15.34 -2.04
C GLN A 112 3.71 13.87 -2.12
N GLY A 113 3.56 13.21 -0.96
CA GLY A 113 3.16 11.82 -0.81
C GLY A 113 1.92 11.66 0.08
N MET A 114 1.13 12.72 0.25
CA MET A 114 -0.04 12.76 1.11
C MET A 114 -0.97 11.58 0.86
N ILE A 115 -1.32 10.86 1.93
CA ILE A 115 -2.25 9.73 1.87
C ILE A 115 -3.68 10.26 1.93
N PHE A 116 -4.23 10.67 0.79
CA PHE A 116 -5.61 11.18 0.73
C PHE A 116 -6.67 10.07 0.67
N PHE A 117 -6.32 8.88 0.15
CA PHE A 117 -7.22 7.72 0.10
C PHE A 117 -6.45 6.39 0.19
N GLY A 118 -5.87 6.13 1.35
CA GLY A 118 -5.18 4.88 1.66
C GLY A 118 -6.09 3.72 2.10
N ILE A 119 -5.49 2.59 2.50
CA ILE A 119 -6.19 1.34 2.85
C ILE A 119 -7.26 1.51 3.93
N LEU A 120 -7.07 2.36 4.95
CA LEU A 120 -8.10 2.60 5.97
C LEU A 120 -9.33 3.32 5.41
N HIS A 121 -9.16 4.25 4.48
CA HIS A 121 -10.27 4.88 3.74
C HIS A 121 -11.01 3.82 2.91
N GLY A 122 -10.26 2.99 2.19
CA GLY A 122 -10.80 1.87 1.42
C GLY A 122 -11.61 0.89 2.28
N ILE A 123 -11.11 0.49 3.46
CA ILE A 123 -11.83 -0.38 4.40
C ILE A 123 -13.11 0.30 4.90
N ALA A 124 -13.08 1.59 5.21
CA ALA A 124 -14.27 2.32 5.67
C ALA A 124 -15.34 2.39 4.55
N ALA A 125 -14.95 2.80 3.34
CA ALA A 125 -15.83 2.88 2.19
C ALA A 125 -16.42 1.50 1.81
N ALA A 126 -15.57 0.48 1.70
CA ALA A 126 -16.00 -0.88 1.39
C ALA A 126 -16.89 -1.46 2.50
N SER A 127 -16.70 -1.09 3.77
CA SER A 127 -17.58 -1.51 4.87
C SER A 127 -18.99 -0.93 4.74
N LEU A 128 -19.14 0.31 4.28
CA LEU A 128 -20.46 0.91 4.00
C LEU A 128 -21.14 0.19 2.83
N VAL A 129 -20.43 0.01 1.71
CA VAL A 129 -20.95 -0.75 0.55
C VAL A 129 -21.33 -2.16 0.97
N GLY A 130 -20.47 -2.81 1.76
CA GLY A 130 -20.65 -4.17 2.27
C GLY A 130 -21.94 -4.37 3.08
N LEU A 131 -22.49 -3.34 3.73
CA LEU A 131 -23.78 -3.45 4.41
C LEU A 131 -24.89 -3.91 3.48
N ALA A 132 -24.91 -3.43 2.23
CA ALA A 132 -25.89 -3.84 1.22
C ALA A 132 -25.75 -5.33 0.83
N PHE A 133 -24.56 -5.91 1.02
CA PHE A 133 -24.25 -7.30 0.69
C PHE A 133 -24.41 -8.26 1.88
N LEU A 134 -24.78 -7.78 3.07
CA LEU A 134 -24.90 -8.61 4.28
C LEU A 134 -26.02 -9.65 4.23
N HIS A 135 -27.05 -9.46 3.42
CA HIS A 135 -28.14 -10.43 3.27
C HIS A 135 -28.21 -11.05 1.88
N LEU A 136 -27.36 -10.61 0.94
CA LEU A 136 -27.35 -11.14 -0.42
C LEU A 136 -26.68 -12.52 -0.50
N PRO A 137 -27.05 -13.37 -1.47
CA PRO A 137 -26.35 -14.62 -1.74
C PRO A 137 -24.86 -14.40 -2.04
N ALA A 138 -24.02 -15.39 -1.69
CA ALA A 138 -22.58 -15.31 -1.94
C ALA A 138 -22.25 -15.12 -3.42
N ALA A 139 -23.03 -15.74 -4.32
CA ALA A 139 -22.89 -15.59 -5.76
C ALA A 139 -22.99 -14.13 -6.23
N VAL A 140 -23.92 -13.35 -5.68
CA VAL A 140 -24.06 -11.91 -6.03
C VAL A 140 -22.81 -11.14 -5.61
N SER A 141 -22.29 -11.41 -4.40
CA SER A 141 -21.05 -10.78 -3.93
C SER A 141 -19.85 -11.14 -4.80
N ILE A 142 -19.77 -12.39 -5.28
CA ILE A 142 -18.71 -12.85 -6.20
C ILE A 142 -18.82 -12.14 -7.56
N ILE A 143 -20.01 -12.07 -8.16
CA ILE A 143 -20.22 -11.42 -9.45
C ILE A 143 -19.83 -9.94 -9.38
N VAL A 144 -20.30 -9.22 -8.35
CA VAL A 144 -19.96 -7.80 -8.18
C VAL A 144 -18.47 -7.63 -7.86
N ALA A 145 -17.85 -8.56 -7.13
CA ALA A 145 -16.42 -8.52 -6.89
C ALA A 145 -15.61 -8.65 -8.19
N LEU A 146 -15.98 -9.59 -9.07
CA LEU A 146 -15.35 -9.77 -10.36
C LEU A 146 -15.57 -8.53 -11.26
N ALA A 147 -16.77 -7.95 -11.25
CA ALA A 147 -17.04 -6.71 -11.95
C ALA A 147 -16.19 -5.55 -11.42
N ALA A 148 -16.01 -5.43 -10.10
CA ALA A 148 -15.16 -4.40 -9.49
C ALA A 148 -13.68 -4.56 -9.89
N LEU A 149 -13.18 -5.80 -9.96
CA LEU A 149 -11.83 -6.10 -10.44
C LEU A 149 -11.65 -5.79 -11.94
N ALA A 150 -12.68 -6.01 -12.74
CA ALA A 150 -12.70 -5.74 -14.18
C ALA A 150 -12.91 -4.25 -14.51
N ALA A 151 -13.56 -3.48 -13.65
CA ALA A 151 -13.96 -2.10 -13.93
C ALA A 151 -12.80 -1.19 -14.42
N PRO A 152 -11.59 -1.19 -13.82
CA PRO A 152 -10.49 -0.34 -14.30
C PRO A 152 -9.99 -0.67 -15.72
N TRP A 153 -10.34 -1.82 -16.29
CA TRP A 153 -9.95 -2.22 -17.65
C TRP A 153 -10.88 -1.66 -18.72
N TYR A 154 -12.11 -1.30 -18.35
CA TYR A 154 -13.15 -0.91 -19.30
C TYR A 154 -13.76 0.48 -19.03
N LEU A 155 -13.69 0.97 -17.79
CA LEU A 155 -14.43 2.13 -17.33
C LEU A 155 -13.54 3.31 -16.93
N ARG A 156 -12.23 3.26 -17.24
CA ARG A 156 -11.36 4.42 -17.02
C ARG A 156 -11.78 5.57 -17.93
N SER A 157 -11.75 6.79 -17.40
CA SER A 157 -12.14 8.00 -18.12
C SER A 157 -11.51 9.25 -17.49
N PRO A 158 -11.20 10.30 -18.28
CA PRO A 158 -10.68 11.57 -17.75
C PRO A 158 -11.64 12.26 -16.77
N VAL A 159 -12.94 11.94 -16.80
CA VAL A 159 -13.91 12.44 -15.82
C VAL A 159 -13.49 12.11 -14.38
N PHE A 160 -12.84 10.95 -14.18
CA PHE A 160 -12.36 10.50 -12.88
C PHE A 160 -10.99 11.06 -12.51
N ASP A 161 -10.35 11.89 -13.32
CA ASP A 161 -9.05 12.50 -13.04
C ASP A 161 -9.16 13.69 -12.06
N THR A 162 -10.39 14.06 -11.67
CA THR A 162 -10.64 15.12 -10.70
C THR A 162 -10.47 14.64 -9.24
N PRO A 163 -9.89 15.46 -8.33
CA PRO A 163 -9.63 15.06 -6.94
C PRO A 163 -10.83 14.51 -6.18
N TRP A 164 -12.03 15.05 -6.42
CA TRP A 164 -13.27 14.62 -5.77
C TRP A 164 -13.72 13.21 -6.18
N LEU A 165 -13.18 12.67 -7.28
CA LEU A 165 -13.52 11.35 -7.82
C LEU A 165 -12.38 10.34 -7.76
N TRP A 166 -11.18 10.73 -7.31
CA TRP A 166 -10.05 9.80 -7.16
C TRP A 166 -10.41 8.57 -6.31
N TRP A 167 -11.21 8.75 -5.25
CA TRP A 167 -11.64 7.63 -4.41
C TRP A 167 -12.40 6.54 -5.17
N VAL A 168 -12.93 6.80 -6.38
CA VAL A 168 -13.60 5.79 -7.21
C VAL A 168 -12.60 4.80 -7.80
N GLY A 169 -11.42 5.26 -8.24
CA GLY A 169 -10.35 4.42 -8.79
C GLY A 169 -10.41 4.15 -10.29
N LEU A 170 -11.14 4.99 -11.04
CA LEU A 170 -11.29 4.90 -12.50
C LEU A 170 -10.59 6.04 -13.25
N SER A 171 -9.66 6.73 -12.61
CA SER A 171 -8.82 7.76 -13.24
C SER A 171 -7.93 7.16 -14.33
N GLU A 172 -7.79 7.87 -15.45
CA GLU A 172 -6.78 7.56 -16.48
C GLU A 172 -5.39 7.94 -16.00
N THR A 173 -5.27 9.13 -15.43
CA THR A 173 -4.04 9.58 -14.78
C THR A 173 -4.07 9.20 -13.30
N LEU A 174 -3.16 8.30 -12.90
CA LEU A 174 -3.11 7.83 -11.51
C LEU A 174 -2.57 8.95 -10.60
N PRO A 175 -3.34 9.37 -9.57
CA PRO A 175 -2.86 10.37 -8.63
C PRO A 175 -1.69 9.82 -7.80
N ARG A 176 -0.72 10.70 -7.50
CA ARG A 176 0.42 10.35 -6.66
C ARG A 176 0.02 10.38 -5.19
N SER A 177 0.30 9.29 -4.48
CA SER A 177 0.14 9.15 -3.02
C SER A 177 1.03 8.01 -2.54
N ASN A 178 1.54 8.09 -1.30
CA ASN A 178 2.33 7.02 -0.69
C ASN A 178 1.49 5.76 -0.39
N ASP A 179 0.17 5.92 -0.24
CA ASP A 179 -0.79 4.82 -0.18
C ASP A 179 -2.08 5.21 -0.91
N TYR A 180 -2.43 4.45 -1.95
CA TYR A 180 -3.60 4.71 -2.78
C TYR A 180 -4.40 3.44 -3.03
N VAL A 181 -5.51 3.32 -2.29
CA VAL A 181 -6.41 2.17 -2.32
C VAL A 181 -7.84 2.66 -2.56
N PRO A 182 -8.15 3.13 -3.78
CA PRO A 182 -9.48 3.60 -4.14
C PRO A 182 -10.53 2.48 -4.06
N LEU A 183 -11.81 2.80 -4.15
CA LEU A 183 -12.87 1.81 -4.06
C LEU A 183 -12.76 0.73 -5.15
N LEU A 184 -12.49 1.09 -6.40
CA LEU A 184 -12.25 0.14 -7.49
C LEU A 184 -10.75 0.08 -7.82
N PRO A 185 -10.15 -1.11 -7.95
CA PRO A 185 -10.77 -2.44 -7.92
C PRO A 185 -10.90 -3.08 -6.53
N TRP A 186 -10.49 -2.37 -5.47
CA TRP A 186 -10.27 -2.92 -4.13
C TRP A 186 -11.53 -3.40 -3.38
N LEU A 187 -12.71 -2.98 -3.81
CA LEU A 187 -13.99 -3.55 -3.38
C LEU A 187 -14.07 -5.05 -3.72
N GLY A 188 -13.39 -5.50 -4.78
CA GLY A 188 -13.33 -6.90 -5.21
C GLY A 188 -12.86 -7.84 -4.09
N PRO A 189 -11.60 -7.74 -3.62
CA PRO A 189 -11.10 -8.55 -2.50
C PRO A 189 -12.00 -8.48 -1.24
N PHE A 190 -12.56 -7.31 -0.92
CA PHE A 190 -13.47 -7.15 0.21
C PHE A 190 -14.75 -8.00 0.06
N LEU A 191 -15.43 -7.90 -1.09
CA LEU A 191 -16.65 -8.67 -1.38
C LEU A 191 -16.37 -10.16 -1.53
N LEU A 192 -15.22 -10.56 -2.06
CA LEU A 192 -14.77 -11.96 -2.04
C LEU A 192 -14.64 -12.47 -0.61
N GLY A 193 -14.05 -11.68 0.29
CA GLY A 193 -13.97 -12.01 1.73
C GLY A 193 -15.35 -12.20 2.36
N MET A 194 -16.30 -11.34 2.03
CA MET A 194 -17.70 -11.50 2.46
C MET A 194 -18.31 -12.81 1.93
N ALA A 195 -18.15 -13.08 0.64
CA ALA A 195 -18.68 -14.28 0.00
C ALA A 195 -18.08 -15.56 0.63
N THR A 196 -16.77 -15.60 0.83
CA THR A 196 -16.08 -16.72 1.47
C THR A 196 -16.61 -16.98 2.87
N MET A 197 -16.76 -15.93 3.70
CA MET A 197 -17.28 -16.10 5.05
C MET A 197 -18.74 -16.58 5.04
N ARG A 198 -19.57 -16.09 4.11
CA ARG A 198 -20.97 -16.53 3.97
C ARG A 198 -21.06 -18.01 3.62
N LEU A 199 -20.26 -18.47 2.65
CA LEU A 199 -20.19 -19.89 2.27
C LEU A 199 -19.72 -20.75 3.45
N ALA A 200 -18.71 -20.30 4.20
CA ALA A 200 -18.21 -21.01 5.36
C ALA A 200 -19.26 -21.11 6.51
N ILE A 201 -20.08 -20.07 6.71
CA ILE A 201 -21.20 -20.12 7.67
C ILE A 201 -22.27 -21.11 7.18
N GLY A 202 -22.67 -21.03 5.91
CA GLY A 202 -23.71 -21.90 5.34
C GLY A 202 -23.35 -23.38 5.37
N GLN A 203 -22.06 -23.72 5.22
CA GLN A 203 -21.56 -25.09 5.29
C GLN A 203 -21.17 -25.56 6.70
N LYS A 204 -21.47 -24.78 7.75
CA LYS A 204 -21.10 -25.06 9.16
C LYS A 204 -19.59 -25.26 9.39
N TRP A 205 -18.73 -24.76 8.51
CA TRP A 205 -17.26 -24.85 8.67
C TRP A 205 -16.77 -24.14 9.92
N MET A 206 -17.56 -23.18 10.40
CA MET A 206 -17.37 -22.49 11.67
C MET A 206 -17.17 -23.43 12.87
N GLU A 207 -17.87 -24.56 12.92
CA GLU A 207 -17.74 -25.54 14.01
C GLU A 207 -16.39 -26.27 13.96
N ARG A 208 -15.83 -26.44 12.75
CA ARG A 208 -14.52 -27.07 12.53
C ARG A 208 -13.35 -26.10 12.71
N LEU A 209 -13.57 -24.80 12.49
CA LEU A 209 -12.55 -23.74 12.58
C LEU A 209 -12.46 -23.09 13.98
N ALA A 210 -13.43 -23.35 14.85
CA ALA A 210 -13.46 -22.84 16.23
C ALA A 210 -12.38 -23.46 17.15
N THR A 211 -11.62 -24.45 16.67
CA THR A 211 -10.65 -25.25 17.46
C THR A 211 -9.19 -24.82 17.28
N GLY A 212 -8.90 -23.71 16.59
CA GLY A 212 -7.52 -23.24 16.39
C GLY A 212 -6.90 -22.58 17.63
N PRO A 213 -5.55 -22.65 17.81
CA PRO A 213 -4.87 -22.07 18.97
C PRO A 213 -5.08 -20.55 19.02
N SER A 214 -5.73 -20.09 20.09
CA SER A 214 -6.15 -18.69 20.29
C SER A 214 -5.08 -17.81 20.94
N SER A 215 -3.94 -18.38 21.34
CA SER A 215 -2.96 -17.78 22.25
C SER A 215 -1.62 -17.37 21.63
N ASN A 216 -1.39 -17.56 20.32
CA ASN A 216 -0.12 -17.17 19.70
C ASN A 216 0.04 -15.63 19.56
N LEU A 217 1.29 -15.17 19.41
CA LEU A 217 1.61 -13.73 19.33
C LEU A 217 0.93 -13.05 18.13
N LEU A 218 0.84 -13.75 16.99
CA LEU A 218 0.18 -13.25 15.79
C LEU A 218 -1.32 -12.99 16.02
N ALA A 219 -2.00 -13.89 16.73
CA ALA A 219 -3.40 -13.73 17.13
C ALA A 219 -3.55 -12.55 18.09
N ARG A 220 -2.60 -12.31 18.99
CA ARG A 220 -2.61 -11.11 19.85
C ARG A 220 -2.43 -9.83 19.04
N ALA A 221 -1.50 -9.80 18.10
CA ALA A 221 -1.33 -8.67 17.18
C ALA A 221 -2.60 -8.43 16.35
N GLY A 222 -3.20 -9.49 15.79
CA GLY A 222 -4.44 -9.41 15.02
C GLY A 222 -5.67 -9.01 15.83
N ARG A 223 -5.71 -9.27 17.14
CA ARG A 223 -6.76 -8.75 18.05
C ARG A 223 -6.67 -7.24 18.25
N HIS A 224 -5.46 -6.69 18.21
CA HIS A 224 -5.18 -5.25 18.33
C HIS A 224 -4.73 -4.66 16.99
N SER A 225 -5.28 -5.18 15.88
CA SER A 225 -4.76 -4.92 14.54
C SER A 225 -4.68 -3.44 14.19
N LEU A 226 -5.66 -2.63 14.58
CA LEU A 226 -5.64 -1.19 14.30
C LEU A 226 -4.51 -0.47 15.06
N ALA A 227 -4.25 -0.84 16.31
CA ALA A 227 -3.16 -0.24 17.09
C ALA A 227 -1.80 -0.61 16.49
N VAL A 228 -1.59 -1.90 16.19
CA VAL A 228 -0.37 -2.38 15.52
C VAL A 228 -0.20 -1.68 14.16
N TYR A 229 -1.29 -1.57 13.39
CA TYR A 229 -1.31 -0.87 12.11
C TYR A 229 -0.94 0.62 12.25
N LEU A 230 -1.35 1.33 13.29
CA LEU A 230 -1.00 2.75 13.44
C LEU A 230 0.43 2.94 13.96
N ILE A 231 0.90 2.05 14.82
CA ILE A 231 2.18 2.20 15.52
C ILE A 231 3.37 1.72 14.67
N HIS A 232 3.17 0.75 13.78
CA HIS A 232 4.31 0.14 13.06
C HIS A 232 5.12 1.18 12.27
N GLN A 233 4.49 2.10 11.54
CA GLN A 233 5.22 3.03 10.67
C GLN A 233 6.08 4.03 11.44
N PRO A 234 5.56 4.75 12.47
CA PRO A 234 6.41 5.60 13.31
C PRO A 234 7.57 4.83 13.96
N VAL A 235 7.32 3.59 14.39
CA VAL A 235 8.35 2.75 15.02
C VAL A 235 9.42 2.33 14.00
N LEU A 236 9.04 1.87 12.80
CA LEU A 236 9.97 1.48 11.76
C LEU A 236 10.83 2.66 11.30
N ILE A 237 10.21 3.82 11.04
CA ILE A 237 10.93 5.06 10.72
C ILE A 237 11.92 5.42 11.83
N ALA A 238 11.50 5.37 13.11
CA ALA A 238 12.40 5.68 14.23
C ALA A 238 13.58 4.72 14.31
N VAL A 239 13.36 3.43 14.05
CA VAL A 239 14.42 2.41 14.03
C VAL A 239 15.40 2.68 12.89
N VAL A 240 14.93 2.91 11.66
CA VAL A 240 15.80 3.18 10.51
C VAL A 240 16.51 4.52 10.65
N TYR A 241 15.86 5.53 11.24
CA TYR A 241 16.50 6.79 11.57
C TYR A 241 17.67 6.60 12.54
N CYS A 242 17.45 5.89 13.66
CA CYS A 242 18.52 5.57 14.61
C CYS A 242 19.65 4.76 13.95
N LEU A 243 19.32 3.84 13.05
CA LEU A 243 20.31 3.11 12.25
C LEU A 243 21.14 4.07 11.39
N SER A 244 20.52 5.05 10.72
CA SER A 244 21.23 6.01 9.87
C SER A 244 22.20 6.94 10.61
N LEU A 245 22.01 7.11 11.91
CA LEU A 245 22.94 7.88 12.74
C LEU A 245 24.23 7.10 13.04
N VAL A 246 24.18 5.76 13.03
CA VAL A 246 25.32 4.89 13.40
C VAL A 246 25.95 4.22 12.17
N LEU A 247 25.12 3.91 11.17
CA LEU A 247 25.51 3.28 9.91
C LEU A 247 24.91 4.12 8.77
N PRO A 248 25.53 5.24 8.36
CA PRO A 248 24.97 6.09 7.33
C PRO A 248 24.79 5.32 6.01
N PRO A 249 23.75 5.64 5.22
CA PRO A 249 23.55 5.02 3.92
C PRO A 249 24.78 5.27 3.01
N PRO A 250 25.08 4.34 2.08
CA PRO A 250 26.13 4.57 1.10
C PRO A 250 25.85 5.87 0.33
N PRO A 251 26.89 6.66 0.00
CA PRO A 251 26.69 7.84 -0.82
C PRO A 251 26.10 7.41 -2.18
N PRO A 252 25.21 8.21 -2.78
CA PRO A 252 24.64 7.92 -4.08
C PRO A 252 25.75 7.68 -5.11
N ASP A 253 25.62 6.64 -5.94
CA ASP A 253 26.57 6.42 -7.03
C ASP A 253 26.44 7.55 -8.05
N PRO A 254 27.46 8.43 -8.15
CA PRO A 254 27.38 9.61 -8.99
C PRO A 254 27.22 9.23 -10.47
N VAL A 255 27.79 8.10 -10.89
CA VAL A 255 27.74 7.60 -12.27
C VAL A 255 26.32 7.15 -12.61
N ALA A 256 25.70 6.36 -11.73
CA ALA A 256 24.32 5.92 -11.89
C ALA A 256 23.34 7.10 -11.91
N ASP A 257 23.54 8.08 -11.03
CA ASP A 257 22.69 9.28 -10.97
C ASP A 257 22.82 10.16 -12.21
N TYR A 258 24.03 10.32 -12.76
CA TYR A 258 24.26 11.00 -14.02
C TYR A 258 23.52 10.30 -15.18
N ARG A 259 23.70 8.97 -15.32
CA ARG A 259 23.02 8.18 -16.35
C ARG A 259 21.51 8.32 -16.26
N ARG A 260 20.95 8.23 -15.05
CA ARG A 260 19.50 8.33 -14.83
C ARG A 260 18.99 9.71 -15.22
N SER A 261 19.66 10.77 -14.79
CA SER A 261 19.27 12.16 -15.07
C SER A 261 19.40 12.50 -16.56
N CYS A 262 20.49 12.08 -17.20
CA CYS A 262 20.71 12.26 -18.63
C CYS A 262 19.62 11.55 -19.45
N ASN A 263 19.33 10.28 -19.15
CA ASN A 263 18.31 9.51 -19.86
C ASN A 263 16.91 10.13 -19.70
N GLN A 264 16.55 10.55 -18.47
CA GLN A 264 15.25 11.20 -18.22
C GLN A 264 15.08 12.50 -19.00
N ALA A 265 16.13 13.32 -19.13
CA ALA A 265 16.09 14.54 -19.92
C ALA A 265 16.02 14.26 -21.43
N CYS A 266 16.80 13.29 -21.92
CA CYS A 266 16.90 12.96 -23.33
C CYS A 266 15.59 12.37 -23.89
N VAL A 267 14.95 11.44 -23.16
CA VAL A 267 13.74 10.73 -23.61
C VAL A 267 12.53 11.66 -23.79
N GLN A 268 12.59 12.89 -23.28
CA GLN A 268 11.55 13.89 -23.56
C GLN A 268 11.46 14.26 -25.04
N ASN A 269 12.55 14.13 -25.80
CA ASN A 269 12.63 14.54 -27.20
C ASN A 269 13.10 13.44 -28.15
N GLN A 270 13.58 12.30 -27.64
CA GLN A 270 14.26 11.26 -28.40
C GLN A 270 13.86 9.85 -27.96
N ASP A 271 14.24 8.84 -28.76
CA ASP A 271 14.01 7.43 -28.45
C ASP A 271 14.90 6.94 -27.28
N ALA A 272 14.37 6.02 -26.47
CA ALA A 272 15.05 5.49 -25.28
C ALA A 272 16.36 4.75 -25.58
N ALA A 273 16.43 4.02 -26.71
CA ALA A 273 17.65 3.32 -27.09
C ALA A 273 18.75 4.29 -27.53
N MET A 274 18.37 5.36 -28.24
CA MET A 274 19.30 6.44 -28.61
C MET A 274 19.81 7.18 -27.37
N CYS A 275 18.92 7.50 -26.42
CA CYS A 275 19.29 8.16 -25.17
C CYS A 275 20.26 7.33 -24.34
N THR A 276 20.08 6.02 -24.27
CA THR A 276 21.00 5.14 -23.54
C THR A 276 22.41 5.22 -24.11
N ARG A 277 22.55 5.05 -25.45
CA ARG A 277 23.86 5.17 -26.14
C ARG A 277 24.47 6.56 -25.99
N PHE A 278 23.67 7.60 -26.11
CA PHE A 278 24.11 8.98 -25.97
C PHE A 278 24.64 9.26 -24.56
N CYS A 279 23.89 8.89 -23.53
CA CYS A 279 24.26 9.13 -22.14
C CYS A 279 25.48 8.30 -21.72
N ASP A 280 25.62 7.07 -22.22
CA ASP A 280 26.80 6.25 -22.00
C ASP A 280 28.04 6.88 -22.66
N CYS A 281 27.95 7.28 -23.94
CA CYS A 281 29.04 7.97 -24.62
C CYS A 281 29.45 9.26 -23.90
N THR A 282 28.47 10.06 -23.46
CA THR A 282 28.73 11.35 -22.82
C THR A 282 29.41 11.15 -21.47
N LEU A 283 28.95 10.17 -20.69
CA LEU A 283 29.57 9.77 -19.43
C LEU A 283 31.03 9.32 -19.64
N ASP A 284 31.27 8.41 -20.58
CA ASP A 284 32.61 7.88 -20.85
C ASP A 284 33.58 9.01 -21.21
N LYS A 285 33.16 9.94 -22.07
CA LYS A 285 33.96 11.10 -22.47
C LYS A 285 34.20 12.10 -21.33
N LEU A 286 33.22 12.30 -20.45
CA LEU A 286 33.37 13.14 -19.25
C LEU A 286 34.36 12.53 -18.26
N MET A 287 34.38 11.20 -18.13
CA MET A 287 35.35 10.49 -17.30
C MET A 287 36.75 10.53 -17.91
N GLU A 288 36.88 10.25 -19.20
CA GLU A 288 38.17 10.30 -19.94
C GLU A 288 38.84 11.67 -19.85
N GLN A 289 38.06 12.76 -19.84
CA GLN A 289 38.56 14.13 -19.78
C GLN A 289 38.61 14.73 -18.36
N GLU A 290 38.34 13.92 -17.32
CA GLU A 290 38.29 14.35 -15.91
C GLU A 290 37.30 15.51 -15.65
N LEU A 291 36.28 15.66 -16.50
CA LEU A 291 35.25 16.70 -16.41
C LEU A 291 34.07 16.29 -15.54
N PHE A 292 33.93 15.00 -15.24
CA PHE A 292 32.80 14.46 -14.48
C PHE A 292 32.68 15.05 -13.06
N THR A 293 33.76 15.03 -12.27
CA THR A 293 33.76 15.56 -10.90
C THR A 293 33.55 17.08 -10.84
N PRO A 294 34.22 17.90 -11.68
CA PRO A 294 33.92 19.34 -11.78
C PRO A 294 32.46 19.63 -12.18
N LEU A 295 31.89 18.84 -13.08
CA LEU A 295 30.49 19.01 -13.50
C LEU A 295 29.53 18.66 -12.35
N GLN A 296 29.78 17.55 -11.65
CA GLN A 296 28.95 17.10 -10.54
C GLN A 296 28.98 18.06 -9.35
N SER A 297 30.15 18.63 -9.05
CA SER A 297 30.32 19.61 -7.97
C SER A 297 29.76 21.00 -8.31
N GLY A 298 29.34 21.23 -9.56
CA GLY A 298 28.88 22.54 -10.04
C GLY A 298 30.02 23.53 -10.30
N ALA A 299 31.28 23.08 -10.25
CA ALA A 299 32.44 23.90 -10.56
C ALA A 299 32.49 24.29 -12.05
N ILE A 300 31.93 23.44 -12.92
CA ILE A 300 31.66 23.76 -14.33
C ILE A 300 30.20 23.51 -14.65
N ARG A 301 29.64 24.28 -15.58
CA ARG A 301 28.25 24.14 -16.02
C ARG A 301 28.17 23.65 -17.46
N ALA A 302 27.27 22.70 -17.72
CA ALA A 302 27.10 22.10 -19.05
C ALA A 302 26.76 23.13 -20.15
N ASP A 303 26.03 24.20 -19.81
CA ASP A 303 25.64 25.26 -20.74
C ASP A 303 26.75 26.28 -21.02
N GLN A 304 27.80 26.33 -20.19
CA GLN A 304 28.86 27.34 -20.25
C GLN A 304 30.24 26.76 -20.57
N ASP A 305 30.41 25.44 -20.53
CA ASP A 305 31.67 24.78 -20.85
C ASP A 305 31.66 24.23 -22.28
N GLY A 306 32.45 24.84 -23.16
CA GLY A 306 32.56 24.44 -24.56
C GLY A 306 33.05 23.00 -24.77
N ARG A 307 33.78 22.42 -23.81
CA ARG A 307 34.21 21.01 -23.88
C ARG A 307 33.02 20.07 -23.71
N ILE A 308 32.11 20.38 -22.78
CA ILE A 308 30.90 19.58 -22.54
C ILE A 308 29.98 19.66 -23.76
N GLN A 309 29.82 20.84 -24.35
CA GLN A 309 29.05 21.01 -25.59
C GLN A 309 29.64 20.21 -26.75
N ALA A 310 30.97 20.20 -26.89
CA ALA A 310 31.65 19.39 -27.92
C ALA A 310 31.43 17.88 -27.71
N ILE A 311 31.52 17.40 -26.46
CA ILE A 311 31.20 16.00 -26.11
C ILE A 311 29.76 15.66 -26.49
N ALA A 312 28.79 16.52 -26.13
CA ALA A 312 27.39 16.30 -26.46
C ALA A 312 27.16 16.22 -27.98
N GLN A 313 27.82 17.07 -28.78
CA GLN A 313 27.72 17.00 -30.24
C GLN A 313 28.31 15.70 -30.79
N GLN A 314 29.50 15.30 -30.32
CA GLN A 314 30.15 14.05 -30.74
C GLN A 314 29.28 12.82 -30.41
N CYS A 315 28.78 12.76 -29.18
CA CYS A 315 27.94 11.66 -28.73
C CYS A 315 26.56 11.66 -29.40
N THR A 316 26.05 12.82 -29.82
CA THR A 316 24.82 12.88 -30.64
C THR A 316 25.03 12.15 -31.97
N VAL A 317 26.15 12.39 -32.65
CA VAL A 317 26.48 11.72 -33.91
C VAL A 317 26.71 10.23 -33.71
N ALA A 318 27.36 9.83 -32.61
CA ALA A 318 27.63 8.42 -32.31
C ALA A 318 26.39 7.62 -31.87
N ALA A 319 25.34 8.29 -31.39
CA ALA A 319 24.15 7.64 -30.85
C ALA A 319 23.02 7.45 -31.87
N GLN A 320 23.04 8.19 -32.98
CA GLN A 320 22.14 8.04 -34.13
C GLN A 320 22.32 6.68 -34.81
#